data_AF-A0A0R1VLL7-F1
#
_entry.id   AF-A0A0R1VLL7-F1
#
_cell.length_a   1.000
_cell.length_b   1.000
_cell.length_c   1.000
_cell.angle_alpha   90.00
_cell.angle_beta   90.00
_cell.angle_gamma   90.00
#
_symmetry.space_group_name_H-M   'P 1'
#
loop_
_entity.id
_entity.type
_entity.pdbx_description
1 polymer ?
#
loop_
_entity_poly.entity_id
_entity_poly.type
_entity_poly.pdbx_seq_one_letter_code
_entity_poly.pdbx_strand_id
1 'polypeptide(L)'
;MKVGRQPPWGCLLVQNFGKSYALFTETAILILNIYEQVIQNTEIEIRKSNYMKKKLTTEELITHIKNKGITFNHMTENDAKKCLRTLNYYYKLAAYRKNFKKDVNGKYEDLDFAYLTDLAAIDMQLRQFLLELCLDVEHGVKVLLLNRISDYLPNEDGYKIVQDFRNGADYGSDQYDLTIKNLKSNQYLKEMSRKYSQNPPVWVFLETVSFGGLTAFTEYFCVNRETTKKIKKISSLLRYCKNIRNACAHNTPILVNLFSNSDRLDKRPKAIQGISNNIGIPNQDTYYEKMVDLISLFYIHKSIQSELLGKFQYNKGQKLIQRFHRHYWYEKEENLTKFIDDLSILIEYLN
;
A
#
# COMPACT_ATOMS: atom_id res chain seq x y z
N MET A 1 76.42 -51.12 22.66
CA MET A 1 75.79 -50.24 23.65
C MET A 1 75.47 -48.90 22.99
N LYS A 2 74.21 -48.66 22.63
CA LYS A 2 73.71 -47.33 22.25
C LYS A 2 72.53 -47.02 23.17
N VAL A 3 72.73 -46.01 24.01
CA VAL A 3 71.81 -45.53 25.04
C VAL A 3 70.59 -44.91 24.37
N GLY A 4 69.40 -45.38 24.74
CA GLY A 4 68.13 -44.85 24.25
C GLY A 4 67.87 -43.43 24.76
N ARG A 5 67.48 -42.52 23.86
CA ARG A 5 66.89 -41.24 24.24
C ARG A 5 65.44 -41.46 24.63
N GLN A 6 65.11 -41.25 25.91
CA GLN A 6 63.72 -41.03 26.33
C GLN A 6 63.17 -39.77 25.63
N PRO A 7 61.92 -39.77 25.14
CA PRO A 7 61.27 -38.55 24.68
C PRO A 7 61.06 -37.60 25.87
N PRO A 8 61.12 -36.28 25.67
CA PRO A 8 61.07 -35.32 26.76
C PRO A 8 59.67 -35.28 27.38
N TRP A 9 59.59 -35.56 28.68
CA TRP A 9 58.38 -35.48 29.52
C TRP A 9 57.66 -34.11 29.44
N GLY A 10 58.34 -33.05 29.00
CA GLY A 10 57.74 -31.74 28.76
C GLY A 10 56.73 -31.68 27.60
N CYS A 11 56.81 -32.58 26.60
CA CYS A 11 55.94 -32.51 25.42
C CYS A 11 54.52 -33.06 25.68
N LEU A 12 54.39 -34.08 26.53
CA LEU A 12 53.10 -34.69 26.90
C LEU A 12 52.29 -33.83 27.89
N LEU A 13 52.96 -33.15 28.83
CA LEU A 13 52.29 -32.25 29.78
C LEU A 13 51.73 -31.00 29.09
N VAL A 14 52.45 -30.42 28.14
CA VAL A 14 51.99 -29.26 27.36
C VAL A 14 50.83 -29.63 26.42
N GLN A 15 50.85 -30.81 25.81
CA GLN A 15 49.74 -31.30 24.97
C GLN A 15 48.47 -31.60 25.79
N ASN A 16 48.59 -32.17 26.98
CA ASN A 16 47.44 -32.44 27.86
C ASN A 16 46.88 -31.15 28.48
N PHE A 17 47.72 -30.16 28.82
CA PHE A 17 47.27 -28.83 29.22
C PHE A 17 46.56 -28.09 28.07
N GLY A 18 47.11 -28.15 26.86
CA GLY A 18 46.49 -27.55 25.67
C GLY A 18 45.11 -28.15 25.35
N LYS A 19 44.95 -29.47 25.47
CA LYS A 19 43.64 -30.15 25.31
C LYS A 19 42.65 -29.79 26.42
N SER A 20 43.08 -29.78 27.68
CA SER A 20 42.22 -29.42 28.81
C SER A 20 41.77 -27.96 28.75
N TYR A 21 42.66 -27.05 28.35
CA TYR A 21 42.34 -25.64 28.15
C TYR A 21 41.43 -25.42 26.92
N ALA A 22 41.62 -26.18 25.84
CA ALA A 22 40.71 -26.17 24.69
C ALA A 22 39.30 -26.66 25.07
N LEU A 23 39.18 -27.77 25.82
CA LEU A 23 37.91 -28.27 26.34
C LEU A 23 37.22 -27.27 27.28
N PHE A 24 37.99 -26.59 28.14
CA PHE A 24 37.46 -25.56 29.04
C PHE A 24 36.98 -24.32 28.28
N THR A 25 37.69 -23.91 27.23
CA THR A 25 37.30 -22.77 26.39
C THR A 25 36.08 -23.08 25.51
N GLU A 26 35.99 -24.29 24.94
CA GLU A 26 34.80 -24.73 24.19
C GLU A 26 33.56 -24.82 25.07
N THR A 27 33.68 -25.36 26.28
CA THR A 27 32.56 -25.41 27.24
C THR A 27 32.14 -24.02 27.71
N ALA A 28 33.10 -23.11 27.97
CA ALA A 28 32.79 -21.72 28.31
C ALA A 28 32.07 -20.97 27.18
N ILE A 29 32.48 -21.17 25.92
CA ILE A 29 31.82 -20.57 24.74
C ILE A 29 30.40 -21.12 24.57
N LEU A 30 30.21 -22.44 24.74
CA LEU A 30 28.89 -23.05 24.66
C LEU A 30 27.93 -22.48 25.72
N ILE A 31 28.42 -22.32 26.96
CA ILE A 31 27.64 -21.73 28.05
C ILE A 31 27.28 -20.28 27.74
N LEU A 32 28.23 -19.46 27.26
CA LEU A 32 27.98 -18.07 26.87
C LEU A 32 26.91 -17.97 25.77
N ASN A 33 26.98 -18.80 24.73
CA ASN A 33 25.99 -18.82 23.66
C ASN A 33 24.59 -19.20 24.16
N ILE A 34 24.48 -20.15 25.10
CA ILE A 34 23.20 -20.53 25.73
C ILE A 34 22.65 -19.35 26.53
N TYR A 35 23.48 -18.66 27.31
CA TYR A 35 23.06 -17.48 28.07
C TYR A 35 22.58 -16.34 27.16
N GLU A 36 23.31 -16.04 26.08
CA GLU A 36 22.88 -15.04 25.09
C GLU A 36 21.53 -15.40 24.46
N GLN A 37 21.31 -16.67 24.12
CA GLN A 37 20.06 -17.13 23.54
C GLN A 37 18.90 -17.08 24.53
N VAL A 38 19.13 -17.38 25.82
CA VAL A 38 18.13 -17.22 26.88
C VAL A 38 17.77 -15.75 27.08
N ILE A 39 18.75 -14.84 27.07
CA ILE A 39 18.51 -13.39 27.16
C ILE A 39 17.66 -12.92 25.98
N GLN A 40 18.02 -13.28 24.75
CA GLN A 40 17.24 -12.92 23.55
C GLN A 40 15.80 -13.46 23.62
N ASN A 41 15.61 -14.72 24.03
CA ASN A 41 14.28 -15.31 24.16
C ASN A 41 13.44 -14.60 25.23
N THR A 42 14.06 -14.25 26.36
CA THR A 42 13.40 -13.51 27.44
C THR A 42 13.00 -12.10 26.99
N GLU A 43 13.87 -11.39 26.27
CA GLU A 43 13.54 -10.10 25.66
C GLU A 43 12.39 -10.20 24.65
N ILE A 44 12.37 -11.27 23.83
CA ILE A 44 11.28 -11.55 22.89
C ILE A 44 9.97 -11.80 23.65
N GLU A 45 9.98 -12.55 24.75
CA GLU A 45 8.78 -12.81 25.55
C GLU A 45 8.27 -11.57 26.29
N ILE A 46 9.16 -10.75 26.86
CA ILE A 46 8.80 -9.46 27.47
C ILE A 46 8.22 -8.50 26.42
N ARG A 47 8.82 -8.47 25.21
CA ARG A 47 8.24 -7.70 24.10
C ARG A 47 6.86 -8.25 23.74
N LYS A 48 6.71 -9.57 23.57
CA LYS A 48 5.41 -10.19 23.28
C LYS A 48 4.36 -9.81 24.32
N SER A 49 4.66 -9.93 25.63
CA SER A 49 3.70 -9.60 26.69
C SER A 49 3.29 -8.12 26.67
N ASN A 50 4.22 -7.20 26.37
CA ASN A 50 3.93 -5.78 26.20
C ASN A 50 3.06 -5.46 24.96
N TYR A 51 3.01 -6.35 23.95
CA TYR A 51 2.17 -6.19 22.75
C TYR A 51 0.85 -6.96 22.80
N MET A 52 0.68 -7.90 23.74
CA MET A 52 -0.56 -8.69 23.87
C MET A 52 -1.68 -7.86 24.50
N LYS A 53 -2.65 -7.48 23.67
CA LYS A 53 -3.84 -6.73 24.11
C LYS A 53 -4.97 -7.68 24.50
N LYS A 54 -5.60 -7.44 25.66
CA LYS A 54 -6.80 -8.16 26.10
C LYS A 54 -7.92 -7.98 25.05
N LYS A 55 -8.59 -9.07 24.69
CA LYS A 55 -9.85 -9.02 23.92
C LYS A 55 -10.94 -8.44 24.81
N LEU A 56 -11.59 -7.38 24.35
CA LEU A 56 -12.65 -6.69 25.09
C LEU A 56 -14.04 -7.02 24.51
N THR A 57 -15.04 -7.11 25.38
CA THR A 57 -16.46 -7.14 25.00
C THR A 57 -16.91 -5.77 24.49
N THR A 58 -18.12 -5.67 23.90
CA THR A 58 -18.64 -4.37 23.44
C THR A 58 -18.77 -3.37 24.58
N GLU A 59 -19.23 -3.83 25.75
CA GLU A 59 -19.36 -3.04 26.97
C GLU A 59 -17.99 -2.55 27.46
N GLU A 60 -17.00 -3.44 27.54
CA GLU A 60 -15.62 -3.07 27.89
C GLU A 60 -15.00 -2.10 26.87
N LEU A 61 -15.35 -2.24 25.58
CA LEU A 61 -14.91 -1.30 24.53
C LEU A 61 -15.49 0.10 24.73
N ILE A 62 -16.77 0.22 25.08
CA ILE A 62 -17.38 1.53 25.38
C ILE A 62 -16.64 2.20 26.55
N THR A 63 -16.39 1.46 27.63
CA THR A 63 -15.61 1.96 28.77
C THR A 63 -14.20 2.36 28.35
N HIS A 64 -13.54 1.54 27.52
CA HIS A 64 -12.21 1.85 27.00
C HIS A 64 -12.19 3.14 26.15
N ILE A 65 -13.20 3.35 25.30
CA ILE A 65 -13.36 4.54 24.45
C ILE A 65 -13.52 5.79 25.32
N LYS A 66 -14.39 5.75 26.33
CA LYS A 66 -14.57 6.84 27.29
C LYS A 66 -13.28 7.17 28.06
N ASN A 67 -12.56 6.15 28.50
CA ASN A 67 -11.28 6.32 29.20
C ASN A 67 -10.21 7.00 28.33
N LYS A 68 -10.35 6.94 27.00
CA LYS A 68 -9.50 7.67 26.04
C LYS A 68 -9.92 9.13 25.81
N GLY A 69 -10.95 9.63 26.50
CA GLY A 69 -11.47 10.98 26.33
C GLY A 69 -12.47 11.14 25.18
N ILE A 70 -12.93 10.04 24.59
CA ILE A 70 -13.89 10.08 23.49
C ILE A 70 -15.31 10.13 24.05
N THR A 71 -16.09 11.10 23.60
CA THR A 71 -17.44 11.41 24.06
C THR A 71 -18.53 10.71 23.24
N PHE A 72 -19.78 10.74 23.73
CA PHE A 72 -20.97 10.12 23.14
C PHE A 72 -22.14 11.12 23.11
N ASN A 73 -21.84 12.38 22.80
CA ASN A 73 -22.76 13.50 22.73
C ASN A 73 -23.58 13.49 21.42
N HIS A 74 -23.00 13.00 20.32
CA HIS A 74 -23.65 12.94 19.00
C HIS A 74 -24.13 11.55 18.59
N MET A 75 -23.78 10.52 19.35
CA MET A 75 -24.29 9.15 19.19
C MET A 75 -24.46 8.50 20.56
N THR A 76 -25.64 7.93 20.82
CA THR A 76 -25.89 7.27 22.10
C THR A 76 -24.99 6.04 22.27
N GLU A 77 -24.72 5.64 23.52
CA GLU A 77 -23.95 4.42 23.78
C GLU A 77 -24.61 3.16 23.21
N ASN A 78 -25.94 3.11 23.18
CA ASN A 78 -26.67 1.97 22.62
C ASN A 78 -26.48 1.89 21.10
N ASP A 79 -26.53 3.03 20.41
CA ASP A 79 -26.26 3.10 18.97
C ASP A 79 -24.78 2.78 18.67
N ALA A 80 -23.86 3.26 19.50
CA ALA A 80 -22.45 2.94 19.40
C ALA A 80 -22.18 1.43 19.58
N LYS A 81 -22.81 0.80 20.58
CA LYS A 81 -22.75 -0.66 20.77
C LYS A 81 -23.29 -1.40 19.55
N LYS A 82 -24.42 -0.95 18.99
CA LYS A 82 -24.98 -1.53 17.76
C LYS A 82 -24.01 -1.39 16.59
N CYS A 83 -23.41 -0.21 16.42
CA CYS A 83 -22.40 0.04 15.39
C CYS A 83 -21.20 -0.91 15.52
N LEU A 84 -20.66 -1.06 16.73
CA LEU A 84 -19.52 -1.94 17.03
C LEU A 84 -19.82 -3.44 16.81
N ARG A 85 -21.09 -3.83 16.89
CA ARG A 85 -21.54 -5.22 16.71
C ARG A 85 -21.89 -5.56 15.26
N THR A 86 -22.34 -4.59 14.47
CA THR A 86 -23.02 -4.87 13.19
C THR A 86 -22.45 -4.15 11.98
N LEU A 87 -21.82 -2.98 12.16
CA LEU A 87 -21.40 -2.12 11.06
C LEU A 87 -19.88 -2.02 10.93
N ASN A 88 -19.19 -1.88 12.05
CA ASN A 88 -17.73 -1.73 12.07
C ASN A 88 -17.14 -2.40 13.31
N TYR A 89 -16.01 -3.10 13.16
CA TYR A 89 -15.24 -3.56 14.32
C TYR A 89 -14.32 -2.43 14.83
N TYR A 90 -14.12 -2.39 16.15
CA TYR A 90 -13.48 -1.26 16.83
C TYR A 90 -12.10 -0.90 16.25
N TYR A 91 -11.27 -1.89 15.91
CA TYR A 91 -9.93 -1.63 15.40
C TYR A 91 -9.93 -0.72 14.16
N LYS A 92 -10.91 -0.88 13.26
CA LYS A 92 -11.02 -0.04 12.07
C LYS A 92 -11.49 1.38 12.41
N LEU A 93 -12.51 1.54 13.26
CA LEU A 93 -12.99 2.86 13.70
C LEU A 93 -11.91 3.62 14.48
N ALA A 94 -11.20 2.92 15.36
CA ALA A 94 -10.12 3.46 16.16
C ALA A 94 -8.87 3.80 15.33
N ALA A 95 -8.87 3.66 14.01
CA ALA A 95 -7.83 4.20 13.16
C ALA A 95 -8.04 5.71 12.93
N TYR A 96 -9.29 6.16 12.73
CA TYR A 96 -9.63 7.56 12.40
C TYR A 96 -9.37 8.54 13.55
N ARG A 97 -9.29 8.05 14.79
CA ARG A 97 -8.88 8.87 15.95
C ARG A 97 -7.48 9.47 15.77
N LYS A 98 -6.65 8.96 14.85
CA LYS A 98 -5.33 9.53 14.56
C LYS A 98 -5.39 10.92 13.93
N ASN A 99 -6.56 11.33 13.44
CA ASN A 99 -6.75 12.66 12.89
C ASN A 99 -7.04 13.73 13.94
N PHE A 100 -7.21 13.33 15.20
CA PHE A 100 -7.63 14.23 16.29
C PHE A 100 -6.50 14.40 17.31
N LYS A 101 -6.40 15.60 17.85
CA LYS A 101 -5.40 15.97 18.85
C LYS A 101 -5.67 15.31 20.20
N LYS A 102 -4.62 15.26 21.02
CA LYS A 102 -4.68 14.76 22.39
C LYS A 102 -4.15 15.81 23.34
N ASP A 103 -4.69 15.78 24.55
CA ASP A 103 -4.23 16.56 25.68
C ASP A 103 -2.87 16.05 26.20
N VAL A 104 -2.31 16.79 27.16
CA VAL A 104 -1.06 16.43 27.85
C VAL A 104 -1.12 15.08 28.58
N ASN A 105 -2.32 14.59 28.90
CA ASN A 105 -2.55 13.29 29.54
C ASN A 105 -2.75 12.14 28.54
N GLY A 106 -2.69 12.43 27.23
CA GLY A 106 -2.87 11.47 26.17
C GLY A 106 -4.32 11.06 25.89
N LYS A 107 -5.30 11.82 26.38
CA LYS A 107 -6.73 11.70 26.05
C LYS A 107 -7.07 12.58 24.85
N TYR A 108 -8.06 12.16 24.07
CA TYR A 108 -8.52 12.94 22.92
C TYR A 108 -9.26 14.20 23.34
N GLU A 109 -8.98 15.30 22.65
CA GLU A 109 -9.69 16.56 22.80
C GLU A 109 -10.77 16.67 21.71
N ASP A 110 -11.97 17.13 22.08
CA ASP A 110 -13.09 17.39 21.15
C ASP A 110 -13.40 16.25 20.17
N LEU A 111 -13.31 15.00 20.64
CA LEU A 111 -13.60 13.82 19.83
C LEU A 111 -14.85 13.09 20.33
N ASP A 112 -15.85 12.98 19.48
CA ASP A 112 -17.05 12.16 19.70
C ASP A 112 -16.96 10.83 18.94
N PHE A 113 -17.58 9.77 19.46
CA PHE A 113 -17.66 8.49 18.77
C PHE A 113 -18.37 8.60 17.41
N ALA A 114 -19.38 9.48 17.28
CA ALA A 114 -20.07 9.76 16.02
C ALA A 114 -19.09 10.21 14.92
N TYR A 115 -18.07 11.00 15.27
CA TYR A 115 -17.10 11.54 14.32
C TYR A 115 -16.32 10.43 13.64
N LEU A 116 -15.92 9.41 14.42
CA LEU A 116 -15.20 8.24 13.92
C LEU A 116 -16.07 7.40 12.98
N THR A 117 -17.35 7.22 13.32
CA THR A 117 -18.28 6.48 12.47
C THR A 117 -18.58 7.19 11.17
N ASP A 118 -18.71 8.52 11.21
CA ASP A 118 -18.97 9.34 10.04
C ASP A 118 -17.74 9.41 9.11
N LEU A 119 -16.53 9.60 9.65
CA LEU A 119 -15.27 9.50 8.89
C LEU A 119 -15.10 8.12 8.24
N ALA A 120 -15.47 7.04 8.94
CA ALA A 120 -15.41 5.70 8.36
C ALA A 120 -16.36 5.53 7.15
N ALA A 121 -17.54 6.14 7.22
CA ALA A 121 -18.48 6.15 6.11
C ALA A 121 -17.99 7.03 4.95
N ILE A 122 -17.39 8.19 5.24
CA ILE A 122 -16.79 9.07 4.21
C ILE A 122 -15.61 8.36 3.53
N ASP A 123 -14.69 7.76 4.29
CA ASP A 123 -13.54 7.03 3.77
C ASP A 123 -13.95 5.86 2.86
N MET A 124 -15.06 5.17 3.19
CA MET A 124 -15.64 4.16 2.31
C MET A 124 -16.08 4.76 0.97
N GLN A 125 -16.78 5.90 0.97
CA GLN A 125 -17.22 6.56 -0.25
C GLN A 125 -16.03 7.09 -1.06
N LEU A 126 -15.02 7.65 -0.39
CA LEU A 126 -13.76 8.06 -1.02
C LEU A 126 -13.08 6.88 -1.71
N ARG A 127 -12.95 5.73 -1.05
CA ARG A 127 -12.34 4.54 -1.66
C ARG A 127 -13.14 4.00 -2.83
N GLN A 128 -14.46 4.06 -2.79
CA GLN A 128 -15.30 3.68 -3.92
C GLN A 128 -15.06 4.61 -5.12
N PHE A 129 -15.07 5.92 -4.90
CA PHE A 129 -14.79 6.92 -5.93
C PHE A 129 -13.39 6.75 -6.55
N LEU A 130 -12.35 6.65 -5.71
CA LEU A 130 -10.98 6.47 -6.19
C LEU A 130 -10.78 5.14 -6.91
N LEU A 131 -11.45 4.05 -6.47
CA LEU A 131 -11.40 2.77 -7.16
C LEU A 131 -12.00 2.87 -8.58
N GLU A 132 -13.11 3.58 -8.75
CA GLU A 132 -13.68 3.83 -10.08
C GLU A 132 -12.68 4.57 -10.99
N LEU A 133 -12.03 5.62 -10.50
CA LEU A 133 -10.98 6.32 -11.26
C LEU A 133 -9.82 5.38 -11.62
N CYS A 134 -9.42 4.48 -10.72
CA CYS A 134 -8.39 3.48 -11.01
C CYS A 134 -8.84 2.51 -12.12
N LEU A 135 -10.10 2.08 -12.14
CA LEU A 135 -10.64 1.21 -13.19
C LEU A 135 -10.67 1.92 -14.55
N ASP A 136 -11.07 3.20 -14.57
CA ASP A 136 -10.99 4.02 -15.78
C ASP A 136 -9.56 4.08 -16.30
N VAL A 137 -8.60 4.42 -15.43
CA VAL A 137 -7.17 4.48 -15.79
C VAL A 137 -6.65 3.14 -16.30
N GLU A 138 -7.02 2.04 -15.64
CA GLU A 138 -6.64 0.69 -16.06
C GLU A 138 -7.10 0.42 -17.50
N HIS A 139 -8.38 0.69 -17.79
CA HIS A 139 -8.93 0.52 -19.13
C HIS A 139 -8.26 1.45 -20.15
N GLY A 140 -8.10 2.74 -19.83
CA GLY A 140 -7.50 3.72 -20.74
C GLY A 140 -6.05 3.38 -21.11
N VAL A 141 -5.28 2.84 -20.16
CA VAL A 141 -3.90 2.38 -20.43
C VAL A 141 -3.91 1.19 -21.38
N LYS A 142 -4.82 0.21 -21.20
CA LYS A 142 -4.95 -0.94 -22.12
C LYS A 142 -5.25 -0.47 -23.54
N VAL A 143 -6.21 0.45 -23.70
CA VAL A 143 -6.55 1.05 -25.00
C VAL A 143 -5.34 1.74 -25.62
N LEU A 144 -4.60 2.55 -24.86
CA LEU A 144 -3.40 3.23 -25.36
C LEU A 144 -2.32 2.27 -25.83
N LEU A 145 -2.07 1.19 -25.08
CA LEU A 145 -1.10 0.18 -25.45
C LEU A 145 -1.54 -0.58 -26.70
N LEU A 146 -2.80 -1.03 -26.76
CA LEU A 146 -3.33 -1.76 -27.90
C LEU A 146 -3.31 -0.93 -29.17
N ASN A 147 -3.72 0.34 -29.12
CA ASN A 147 -3.65 1.24 -30.28
C ASN A 147 -2.19 1.47 -30.70
N ARG A 148 -1.26 1.63 -29.75
CA ARG A 148 0.17 1.79 -30.10
C ARG A 148 0.73 0.54 -30.77
N ILE A 149 0.38 -0.65 -30.29
CA ILE A 149 0.86 -1.92 -30.85
C ILE A 149 0.26 -2.15 -32.24
N SER A 150 -1.06 -2.01 -32.38
CA SER A 150 -1.77 -2.32 -33.62
C SER A 150 -1.49 -1.32 -34.75
N ASP A 151 -1.55 -0.02 -34.47
CA ASP A 151 -1.54 1.00 -35.53
C ASP A 151 -0.12 1.51 -35.87
N TYR A 152 0.86 1.30 -34.99
CA TYR A 152 2.17 1.95 -35.11
C TYR A 152 3.38 1.02 -35.00
N LEU A 153 3.19 -0.27 -34.70
CA LEU A 153 4.28 -1.26 -34.68
C LEU A 153 4.04 -2.33 -35.76
N PRO A 154 4.44 -2.07 -37.03
CA PRO A 154 4.09 -2.94 -38.15
C PRO A 154 4.68 -4.35 -38.08
N ASN A 155 5.69 -4.55 -37.24
CA ASN A 155 6.36 -5.85 -37.05
C ASN A 155 5.86 -6.60 -35.79
N GLU A 156 4.86 -6.07 -35.09
CA GLU A 156 4.25 -6.74 -33.95
C GLU A 156 3.00 -7.51 -34.38
N ASP A 157 3.00 -8.82 -34.16
CA ASP A 157 1.87 -9.72 -34.47
C ASP A 157 0.88 -9.86 -33.29
N GLY A 158 1.15 -9.16 -32.18
CA GLY A 158 0.39 -9.22 -30.94
C GLY A 158 0.69 -10.43 -30.05
N TYR A 159 1.48 -11.42 -30.49
CA TYR A 159 1.93 -12.54 -29.68
C TYR A 159 3.37 -12.37 -29.21
N LYS A 160 4.24 -11.92 -30.12
CA LYS A 160 5.67 -11.74 -29.88
C LYS A 160 5.94 -10.88 -28.66
N ILE A 161 5.27 -9.73 -28.54
CA ILE A 161 5.44 -8.84 -27.39
C ILE A 161 5.14 -9.48 -26.03
N VAL A 162 4.15 -10.40 -25.99
CA VAL A 162 3.79 -11.12 -24.76
C VAL A 162 4.85 -12.17 -24.44
N GLN A 163 5.36 -12.87 -25.46
CA GLN A 163 6.45 -13.84 -25.27
C GLN A 163 7.76 -13.16 -24.89
N ASP A 164 8.07 -12.00 -25.48
CA ASP A 164 9.27 -11.25 -25.12
C ASP A 164 9.15 -10.67 -23.70
N PHE A 165 7.95 -10.27 -23.26
CA PHE A 165 7.69 -9.88 -21.87
C PHE A 165 7.89 -11.05 -20.89
N ARG A 166 7.37 -12.23 -21.24
CA ARG A 166 7.55 -13.47 -20.48
C ARG A 166 9.03 -13.84 -20.34
N ASN A 167 9.81 -13.69 -21.40
CA ASN A 167 11.22 -14.07 -21.45
C ASN A 167 12.18 -12.95 -21.01
N GLY A 168 11.66 -11.80 -20.57
CA GLY A 168 12.47 -10.66 -20.13
C GLY A 168 13.19 -10.92 -18.81
N ALA A 169 14.34 -10.25 -18.61
CA ALA A 169 15.18 -10.40 -17.41
C ALA A 169 14.62 -9.73 -16.14
N ASP A 170 13.55 -8.94 -16.26
CA ASP A 170 12.90 -8.21 -15.16
C ASP A 170 11.70 -9.00 -14.57
N TYR A 171 10.93 -8.37 -13.67
CA TYR A 171 9.66 -8.87 -13.10
C TYR A 171 8.60 -9.35 -14.11
N GLY A 172 8.86 -9.28 -15.42
CA GLY A 172 7.94 -9.67 -16.48
C GLY A 172 7.56 -11.15 -16.47
N SER A 173 8.53 -12.05 -16.24
CA SER A 173 8.28 -13.49 -16.14
C SER A 173 7.32 -13.82 -14.99
N ASP A 174 7.58 -13.29 -13.80
CA ASP A 174 6.74 -13.51 -12.61
C ASP A 174 5.31 -12.97 -12.80
N GLN A 175 5.18 -11.80 -13.41
CA GLN A 175 3.86 -11.20 -13.69
C GLN A 175 3.11 -11.96 -14.77
N TYR A 176 3.80 -12.48 -15.79
CA TYR A 176 3.21 -13.36 -16.79
C TYR A 176 2.68 -14.63 -16.14
N ASP A 177 3.51 -15.34 -15.37
CA ASP A 177 3.13 -16.59 -14.72
C ASP A 177 1.97 -16.41 -13.73
N LEU A 178 1.99 -15.32 -12.95
CA LEU A 178 0.88 -14.97 -12.08
C LEU A 178 -0.42 -14.71 -12.87
N THR A 179 -0.32 -14.02 -14.01
CA THR A 179 -1.48 -13.74 -14.88
C THR A 179 -2.06 -15.03 -15.45
N ILE A 180 -1.22 -15.92 -15.98
CA ILE A 180 -1.66 -17.22 -16.51
C ILE A 180 -2.26 -18.10 -15.40
N LYS A 181 -1.64 -18.12 -14.22
CA LYS A 181 -2.17 -18.85 -13.06
C LYS A 181 -3.56 -18.36 -12.67
N ASN A 182 -3.74 -17.04 -12.59
CA ASN A 182 -5.02 -16.43 -12.26
C ASN A 182 -6.08 -16.66 -13.34
N LEU A 183 -5.70 -16.59 -14.62
CA LEU A 183 -6.59 -16.93 -15.73
C LEU A 183 -7.07 -18.39 -15.63
N LYS A 184 -6.16 -19.32 -15.31
CA LYS A 184 -6.50 -20.75 -15.16
C LYS A 184 -7.41 -21.04 -13.97
N SER A 185 -7.27 -20.31 -12.87
CA SER A 185 -8.07 -20.50 -11.65
C SER A 185 -9.40 -19.72 -11.65
N ASN A 186 -9.57 -18.75 -12.55
CA ASN A 186 -10.76 -17.89 -12.57
C ASN A 186 -11.95 -18.59 -13.25
N GLN A 187 -13.00 -18.88 -12.46
CA GLN A 187 -14.22 -19.54 -12.92
C GLN A 187 -15.00 -18.72 -13.96
N TYR A 188 -14.91 -17.40 -13.92
CA TYR A 188 -15.59 -16.50 -14.88
C TYR A 188 -14.88 -16.44 -16.24
N LEU A 189 -13.62 -16.91 -16.33
CA LEU A 189 -12.79 -16.84 -17.54
C LEU A 189 -12.46 -18.22 -18.11
N LYS A 190 -13.27 -19.25 -17.82
CA LYS A 190 -13.00 -20.64 -18.25
C LYS A 190 -12.80 -20.78 -19.77
N GLU A 191 -13.69 -20.19 -20.57
CA GLU A 191 -13.60 -20.26 -22.04
C GLU A 191 -12.34 -19.55 -22.57
N MET A 192 -12.03 -18.37 -22.01
CA MET A 192 -10.83 -17.62 -22.37
C MET A 192 -9.56 -18.40 -21.99
N SER A 193 -9.54 -18.98 -20.79
CA SER A 193 -8.44 -19.82 -20.30
C SER A 193 -8.22 -21.04 -21.19
N ARG A 194 -9.29 -21.75 -21.57
CA ARG A 194 -9.22 -22.91 -22.47
C ARG A 194 -8.58 -22.56 -23.81
N LYS A 195 -8.89 -21.39 -24.35
CA LYS A 195 -8.42 -20.97 -25.68
C LYS A 195 -7.02 -20.35 -25.67
N TYR A 196 -6.65 -19.61 -24.62
CA TYR A 196 -5.49 -18.70 -24.67
C TYR A 196 -4.44 -18.93 -23.58
N SER A 197 -4.65 -19.82 -22.60
CA SER A 197 -3.76 -19.96 -21.44
C SER A 197 -2.34 -20.46 -21.74
N GLN A 198 -2.07 -20.96 -22.95
CA GLN A 198 -0.74 -21.41 -23.38
C GLN A 198 0.06 -20.31 -24.09
N ASN A 199 -0.62 -19.51 -24.91
CA ASN A 199 -0.01 -18.44 -25.70
C ASN A 199 -1.04 -17.31 -25.93
N PRO A 200 -1.26 -16.44 -24.94
CA PRO A 200 -2.25 -15.38 -25.09
C PRO A 200 -1.70 -14.26 -25.99
N PRO A 201 -2.47 -13.79 -26.97
CA PRO A 201 -2.14 -12.54 -27.64
C PRO A 201 -2.33 -11.35 -26.68
N VAL A 202 -1.73 -10.21 -27.01
CA VAL A 202 -1.67 -9.03 -26.13
C VAL A 202 -3.05 -8.50 -25.73
N TRP A 203 -4.05 -8.54 -26.61
CA TRP A 203 -5.42 -8.11 -26.26
C TRP A 203 -6.10 -9.05 -25.26
N VAL A 204 -5.77 -10.36 -25.26
CA VAL A 204 -6.26 -11.27 -24.22
C VAL A 204 -5.43 -11.13 -22.95
N PHE A 205 -4.12 -10.99 -23.08
CA PHE A 205 -3.23 -10.82 -21.95
C PHE A 205 -3.60 -9.57 -21.13
N LEU A 206 -3.81 -8.43 -21.79
CA LEU A 206 -4.17 -7.18 -21.13
C LEU A 206 -5.55 -7.21 -20.46
N GLU A 207 -6.50 -8.02 -20.94
CA GLU A 207 -7.79 -8.19 -20.25
C GLU A 207 -7.68 -9.01 -18.97
N THR A 208 -6.66 -9.86 -18.85
CA THR A 208 -6.50 -10.81 -17.74
C THR A 208 -5.46 -10.38 -16.72
N VAL A 209 -4.57 -9.46 -17.11
CA VAL A 209 -3.50 -8.97 -16.24
C VAL A 209 -4.06 -8.16 -15.08
N SER A 210 -3.47 -8.32 -13.90
CA SER A 210 -3.77 -7.44 -12.76
C SER A 210 -3.25 -6.02 -13.00
N PHE A 211 -3.72 -5.02 -12.25
CA PHE A 211 -3.17 -3.65 -12.31
C PHE A 211 -1.63 -3.63 -12.11
N GLY A 212 -1.11 -4.48 -11.22
CA GLY A 212 0.33 -4.62 -11.00
C GLY A 212 1.06 -5.15 -12.23
N GLY A 213 0.51 -6.18 -12.87
CA GLY A 213 1.06 -6.72 -14.11
C GLY A 213 0.90 -5.76 -15.29
N LEU A 214 -0.19 -4.98 -15.37
CA LEU A 214 -0.34 -3.90 -16.36
C LEU A 214 0.74 -2.85 -16.19
N THR A 215 1.06 -2.47 -14.95
CA THR A 215 2.14 -1.53 -14.64
C THR A 215 3.48 -2.08 -15.17
N ALA A 216 3.81 -3.32 -14.81
CA ALA A 216 5.05 -3.97 -15.24
C ALA A 216 5.12 -4.13 -16.77
N PHE A 217 4.03 -4.53 -17.41
CA PHE A 217 3.94 -4.65 -18.87
C PHE A 217 4.11 -3.29 -19.56
N THR A 218 3.53 -2.23 -19.01
CA THR A 218 3.67 -0.86 -19.54
C THR A 218 5.11 -0.36 -19.41
N GLU A 219 5.78 -0.64 -18.29
CA GLU A 219 7.19 -0.31 -18.07
C GLU A 219 8.08 -1.07 -19.07
N TYR A 220 7.90 -2.38 -19.19
CA TYR A 220 8.59 -3.21 -20.18
C TYR A 220 8.38 -2.67 -21.61
N PHE A 221 7.14 -2.35 -21.96
CA PHE A 221 6.77 -1.79 -23.26
C PHE A 221 7.55 -0.50 -23.55
N CYS A 222 7.65 0.40 -22.57
CA CYS A 222 8.34 1.67 -22.73
C CYS A 222 9.86 1.56 -22.91
N VAL A 223 10.46 0.50 -22.36
CA VAL A 223 11.89 0.22 -22.48
C VAL A 223 12.22 -0.48 -23.78
N ASN A 224 11.40 -1.46 -24.19
CA ASN A 224 11.75 -2.40 -25.24
C ASN A 224 11.06 -2.15 -26.59
N ARG A 225 10.15 -1.17 -26.68
CA ARG A 225 9.42 -0.83 -27.91
C ARG A 225 9.43 0.66 -28.19
N GLU A 226 9.26 1.01 -29.46
CA GLU A 226 9.10 2.39 -29.87
C GLU A 226 7.78 2.95 -29.34
N THR A 227 7.86 3.97 -28.48
CA THR A 227 6.70 4.52 -27.78
C THR A 227 6.74 6.04 -27.72
N THR A 228 5.63 6.65 -27.33
CA THR A 228 5.48 8.10 -27.26
C THR A 228 5.90 8.65 -25.89
N LYS A 229 6.21 9.97 -25.84
CA LYS A 229 6.46 10.67 -24.57
C LYS A 229 5.27 10.56 -23.60
N LYS A 230 4.04 10.53 -24.13
CA LYS A 230 2.79 10.38 -23.36
C LYS A 230 2.77 9.03 -22.62
N ILE A 231 3.02 7.92 -23.31
CA ILE A 231 3.01 6.59 -22.69
C ILE A 231 4.15 6.46 -21.67
N LYS A 232 5.35 6.97 -21.97
CA LYS A 232 6.47 7.00 -21.00
C LYS A 232 6.12 7.78 -19.73
N LYS A 233 5.44 8.91 -19.87
CA LYS A 233 4.99 9.72 -18.74
C LYS A 233 3.96 8.96 -17.89
N ILE A 234 2.96 8.34 -18.51
CA ILE A 234 1.95 7.51 -17.84
C ILE A 234 2.64 6.34 -17.12
N SER A 235 3.51 5.60 -17.79
CA SER A 235 4.29 4.50 -17.22
C SER A 235 5.00 4.91 -15.93
N SER A 236 5.66 6.08 -15.92
CA SER A 236 6.38 6.58 -14.75
C SER A 236 5.51 6.88 -13.52
N LEU A 237 4.19 7.03 -13.73
CA LEU A 237 3.18 7.38 -12.73
C LEU A 237 2.27 6.21 -12.32
N LEU A 238 2.19 5.12 -13.10
CA LEU A 238 1.26 4.01 -12.84
C LEU A 238 1.51 3.31 -11.51
N ARG A 239 2.77 3.23 -11.05
CA ARG A 239 3.10 2.68 -9.73
C ARG A 239 2.39 3.40 -8.57
N TYR A 240 2.15 4.70 -8.71
CA TYR A 240 1.45 5.52 -7.70
C TYR A 240 -0.06 5.28 -7.76
N CYS A 241 -0.61 5.12 -8.97
CA CYS A 241 -2.01 4.72 -9.15
C CYS A 241 -2.29 3.33 -8.54
N LYS A 242 -1.33 2.39 -8.70
CA LYS A 242 -1.39 1.05 -8.11
C LYS A 242 -1.52 1.10 -6.59
N ASN A 243 -0.84 2.03 -5.91
CA ASN A 243 -0.93 2.20 -4.46
C ASN A 243 -2.37 2.55 -4.03
N ILE A 244 -3.01 3.54 -4.66
CA ILE A 244 -4.42 3.88 -4.40
C ILE A 244 -5.34 2.71 -4.71
N ARG A 245 -5.16 2.08 -5.88
CA ARG A 245 -5.98 0.93 -6.30
C ARG A 245 -5.94 -0.18 -5.26
N ASN A 246 -4.74 -0.53 -4.78
CA ASN A 246 -4.55 -1.56 -3.76
C ASN A 246 -5.14 -1.13 -2.41
N ALA A 247 -4.92 0.12 -1.98
CA ALA A 247 -5.52 0.63 -0.75
C ALA A 247 -7.05 0.54 -0.78
N CYS A 248 -7.67 0.93 -1.89
CA CYS A 248 -9.11 0.86 -2.06
C CYS A 248 -9.62 -0.58 -2.07
N ALA A 249 -9.03 -1.45 -2.89
CA ALA A 249 -9.43 -2.85 -3.05
C ALA A 249 -9.23 -3.70 -1.79
N HIS A 250 -8.20 -3.40 -0.99
CA HIS A 250 -7.92 -4.08 0.28
C HIS A 250 -8.55 -3.39 1.50
N ASN A 251 -9.44 -2.41 1.28
CA ASN A 251 -10.20 -1.75 2.33
C ASN A 251 -9.32 -0.99 3.36
N THR A 252 -8.12 -0.58 2.94
CA THR A 252 -7.14 0.18 3.72
C THR A 252 -7.62 1.62 3.86
N PRO A 253 -7.78 2.16 5.09
CA PRO A 253 -8.24 3.53 5.29
C PRO A 253 -7.30 4.57 4.67
N ILE A 254 -7.86 5.51 3.91
CA ILE A 254 -7.14 6.60 3.26
C ILE A 254 -7.06 7.82 4.19
N LEU A 255 -8.15 8.13 4.88
CA LEU A 255 -8.31 9.28 5.78
C LEU A 255 -7.61 9.10 7.14
N VAL A 256 -6.41 8.53 7.18
CA VAL A 256 -5.60 8.35 8.40
C VAL A 256 -4.16 8.71 8.12
N ASN A 257 -3.43 9.25 9.10
CA ASN A 257 -2.04 9.70 8.92
C ASN A 257 -1.87 10.73 7.77
N LEU A 258 -2.91 11.50 7.44
CA LEU A 258 -2.81 12.55 6.43
C LEU A 258 -1.72 13.55 6.82
N PHE A 259 -0.84 13.84 5.88
CA PHE A 259 0.32 14.73 6.06
C PHE A 259 1.25 14.36 7.24
N SER A 260 1.26 13.08 7.65
CA SER A 260 2.14 12.58 8.70
C SER A 260 3.61 12.57 8.25
N ASN A 261 4.53 12.84 9.18
CA ASN A 261 5.96 12.64 8.95
C ASN A 261 6.34 11.18 8.63
N SER A 262 5.53 10.21 9.06
CA SER A 262 5.72 8.80 8.70
C SER A 262 5.51 8.51 7.21
N ASP A 263 4.68 9.33 6.56
CA ASP A 263 4.26 9.16 5.17
C ASP A 263 4.95 10.21 4.27
N ARG A 264 5.92 10.95 4.85
CA ARG A 264 6.70 11.97 4.16
C ARG A 264 7.89 11.32 3.47
N LEU A 265 8.04 11.61 2.19
CA LEU A 265 9.13 11.19 1.33
C LEU A 265 10.36 12.07 1.57
N ASP A 266 11.54 11.47 1.64
CA ASP A 266 12.81 12.22 1.71
C ASP A 266 13.03 13.07 0.45
N LYS A 267 12.56 12.58 -0.70
CA LYS A 267 12.70 13.26 -2.00
C LYS A 267 11.41 13.17 -2.80
N ARG A 268 11.00 14.30 -3.36
CA ARG A 268 9.91 14.37 -4.35
C ARG A 268 10.24 13.50 -5.57
N PRO A 269 9.31 12.66 -6.04
CA PRO A 269 9.48 11.94 -7.29
C PRO A 269 9.60 12.87 -8.49
N LYS A 270 10.63 12.68 -9.33
CA LYS A 270 10.78 13.46 -10.58
C LYS A 270 9.57 13.34 -11.50
N ALA A 271 8.89 12.19 -11.48
CA ALA A 271 7.69 11.96 -12.27
C ALA A 271 6.54 12.93 -11.95
N ILE A 272 6.43 13.42 -10.71
CA ILE A 272 5.37 14.35 -10.30
C ILE A 272 5.79 15.82 -10.48
N GLN A 273 7.03 16.09 -10.89
CA GLN A 273 7.54 17.45 -11.07
C GLN A 273 6.75 18.19 -12.15
N GLY A 274 6.32 19.42 -11.84
CA GLY A 274 5.49 20.25 -12.71
C GLY A 274 4.00 19.87 -12.77
N ILE A 275 3.66 18.60 -12.51
CA ILE A 275 2.25 18.14 -12.53
C ILE A 275 1.43 18.83 -11.43
N SER A 276 1.94 18.86 -10.20
CA SER A 276 1.23 19.47 -9.07
C SER A 276 0.85 20.93 -9.35
N ASN A 277 1.79 21.72 -9.87
CA ASN A 277 1.55 23.12 -10.25
C ASN A 277 0.47 23.23 -11.34
N ASN A 278 0.47 22.32 -12.30
CA ASN A 278 -0.50 22.34 -13.40
C ASN A 278 -1.92 22.01 -12.92
N ILE A 279 -2.04 21.21 -11.85
CA ILE A 279 -3.33 20.91 -11.21
C ILE A 279 -3.73 22.01 -10.21
N GLY A 280 -2.78 22.76 -9.67
CA GLY A 280 -3.00 23.75 -8.62
C GLY A 280 -2.71 23.24 -7.20
N ILE A 281 -2.08 22.07 -7.06
CA ILE A 281 -1.70 21.51 -5.76
C ILE A 281 -0.36 22.09 -5.29
N PRO A 282 -0.28 22.59 -4.03
CA PRO A 282 0.96 23.09 -3.46
C PRO A 282 2.13 22.11 -3.58
N ASN A 283 3.32 22.62 -3.95
CA ASN A 283 4.49 21.77 -4.14
C ASN A 283 4.91 21.01 -2.87
N GLN A 284 4.65 21.57 -1.68
CA GLN A 284 4.92 20.92 -0.41
C GLN A 284 4.17 19.58 -0.25
N ASP A 285 2.99 19.44 -0.89
CA ASP A 285 2.17 18.24 -0.77
C ASP A 285 2.77 17.07 -1.55
N THR A 286 3.62 17.35 -2.54
CA THR A 286 4.35 16.32 -3.30
C THR A 286 5.45 15.62 -2.51
N TYR A 287 5.65 16.00 -1.24
CA TYR A 287 6.46 15.27 -0.28
C TYR A 287 5.67 14.21 0.50
N TYR A 288 4.35 14.11 0.32
CA TYR A 288 3.54 13.10 1.01
C TYR A 288 3.09 12.02 0.04
N GLU A 289 3.33 10.75 0.40
CA GLU A 289 3.11 9.60 -0.50
C GLU A 289 1.67 9.57 -1.03
N LYS A 290 0.67 9.71 -0.15
CA LYS A 290 -0.75 9.73 -0.52
C LYS A 290 -1.10 10.83 -1.52
N MET A 291 -0.47 11.99 -1.39
CA MET A 291 -0.71 13.10 -2.32
C MET A 291 -0.04 12.85 -3.67
N VAL A 292 1.18 12.31 -3.69
CA VAL A 292 1.81 11.86 -4.94
C VAL A 292 0.93 10.83 -5.66
N ASP A 293 0.38 9.89 -4.90
CA ASP A 293 -0.52 8.86 -5.38
C ASP A 293 -1.80 9.41 -5.99
N LEU A 294 -2.47 10.34 -5.29
CA LEU A 294 -3.68 11.01 -5.79
C LEU A 294 -3.39 11.90 -7.01
N ILE A 295 -2.37 12.77 -6.95
CA ILE A 295 -2.00 13.64 -8.08
C ILE A 295 -1.72 12.81 -9.33
N SER A 296 -1.03 11.67 -9.18
CA SER A 296 -0.73 10.76 -10.29
C SER A 296 -2.00 10.16 -10.90
N LEU A 297 -2.94 9.71 -10.07
CA LEU A 297 -4.20 9.11 -10.52
C LEU A 297 -5.04 10.11 -11.31
N PHE A 298 -5.28 11.30 -10.76
CA PHE A 298 -6.09 12.33 -11.39
C PHE A 298 -5.43 12.88 -12.66
N TYR A 299 -4.11 13.05 -12.67
CA TYR A 299 -3.37 13.44 -13.86
C TYR A 299 -3.53 12.43 -14.99
N ILE A 300 -3.30 11.13 -14.70
CA ILE A 300 -3.42 10.10 -15.73
C ILE A 300 -4.86 10.03 -16.24
N HIS A 301 -5.86 10.03 -15.35
CA HIS A 301 -7.28 10.01 -15.72
C HIS A 301 -7.62 11.12 -16.70
N LYS A 302 -7.38 12.40 -16.35
CA LYS A 302 -7.64 13.54 -17.22
C LYS A 302 -6.88 13.47 -18.55
N SER A 303 -5.67 12.88 -18.56
CA SER A 303 -4.83 12.83 -19.76
C SER A 303 -5.24 11.77 -20.78
N ILE A 304 -6.01 10.74 -20.39
CA ILE A 304 -6.33 9.61 -21.26
C ILE A 304 -7.83 9.37 -21.43
N GLN A 305 -8.67 9.85 -20.52
CA GLN A 305 -10.11 9.66 -20.59
C GLN A 305 -10.80 10.73 -21.44
N SER A 306 -12.02 10.41 -21.89
CA SER A 306 -12.87 11.35 -22.61
C SER A 306 -13.39 12.45 -21.69
N GLU A 307 -13.72 13.61 -22.27
CA GLU A 307 -14.33 14.73 -21.55
C GLU A 307 -15.65 14.33 -20.86
N LEU A 308 -16.47 13.51 -21.53
CA LEU A 308 -17.73 13.00 -20.95
C LEU A 308 -17.49 12.17 -19.69
N LEU A 309 -16.49 11.28 -19.70
CA LEU A 309 -16.15 10.46 -18.52
C LEU A 309 -15.52 11.33 -17.42
N GLY A 310 -14.67 12.29 -17.79
CA GLY A 310 -14.14 13.30 -16.86
C GLY A 310 -15.25 14.05 -16.13
N LYS A 311 -16.23 14.57 -16.86
CA LYS A 311 -17.40 15.27 -16.30
C LYS A 311 -18.28 14.36 -15.45
N PHE A 312 -18.45 13.09 -15.82
CA PHE A 312 -19.17 12.12 -15.00
C PHE A 312 -18.48 11.91 -13.65
N GLN A 313 -17.16 11.74 -13.66
CA GLN A 313 -16.40 11.55 -12.43
C GLN A 313 -16.29 12.83 -11.59
N TYR A 314 -16.18 14.00 -12.22
CA TYR A 314 -16.31 15.30 -11.57
C TYR A 314 -17.60 15.38 -10.74
N ASN A 315 -18.75 15.08 -11.35
CA ASN A 315 -20.05 15.14 -10.67
C ASN A 315 -20.15 14.16 -9.48
N LYS A 316 -19.52 12.98 -9.57
CA LYS A 316 -19.43 12.06 -8.43
C LYS A 316 -18.53 12.61 -7.33
N GLY A 317 -17.38 13.16 -7.70
CA GLY A 317 -16.46 13.82 -6.77
C GLY A 317 -17.12 14.97 -6.02
N GLN A 318 -17.90 15.82 -6.71
CA GLN A 318 -18.62 16.92 -6.07
C GLN A 318 -19.60 16.44 -4.98
N LYS A 319 -20.30 15.32 -5.20
CA LYS A 319 -21.15 14.71 -4.17
C LYS A 319 -20.33 14.21 -2.97
N LEU A 320 -19.12 13.71 -3.20
CA LEU A 320 -18.21 13.31 -2.13
C LEU A 320 -17.73 14.52 -1.33
N ILE A 321 -17.37 15.63 -1.97
CA ILE A 321 -17.01 16.87 -1.27
C ILE A 321 -18.18 17.38 -0.43
N GLN A 322 -19.40 17.42 -0.99
CA GLN A 322 -20.61 17.75 -0.22
C GLN A 322 -20.80 16.83 1.00
N ARG A 323 -20.42 15.55 0.89
CA ARG A 323 -20.49 14.59 1.99
C ARG A 323 -19.49 14.90 3.12
N PHE A 324 -18.29 15.42 2.82
CA PHE A 324 -17.34 15.90 3.82
C PHE A 324 -17.89 17.08 4.61
N HIS A 325 -18.59 18.01 3.94
CA HIS A 325 -19.15 19.22 4.56
C HIS A 325 -20.53 19.04 5.21
N ARG A 326 -21.01 17.81 5.40
CA ARG A 326 -22.29 17.56 6.07
C ARG A 326 -22.31 18.06 7.52
N HIS A 327 -21.15 18.03 8.17
CA HIS A 327 -20.97 18.43 9.56
C HIS A 327 -19.71 19.30 9.69
N TYR A 328 -19.74 20.25 10.63
CA TYR A 328 -18.58 21.09 10.98
C TYR A 328 -17.55 20.35 11.85
N TRP A 329 -17.75 19.06 12.13
CA TRP A 329 -17.01 18.26 13.11
C TRP A 329 -15.49 18.18 12.87
N TYR A 330 -15.04 18.46 11.64
CA TYR A 330 -13.65 18.28 11.23
C TYR A 330 -12.94 19.60 10.92
N GLU A 331 -13.62 20.75 10.99
CA GLU A 331 -13.09 22.05 10.56
C GLU A 331 -11.88 22.51 11.39
N LYS A 332 -11.78 22.06 12.65
CA LYS A 332 -10.63 22.36 13.52
C LYS A 332 -9.40 21.49 13.22
N GLU A 333 -9.58 20.39 12.48
CA GLU A 333 -8.51 19.45 12.18
C GLU A 333 -7.82 19.83 10.87
N GLU A 334 -6.68 20.51 10.99
CA GLU A 334 -5.91 21.10 9.90
C GLU A 334 -5.62 20.10 8.77
N ASN A 335 -5.17 18.89 9.11
CA ASN A 335 -4.83 17.88 8.10
C ASN A 335 -6.05 17.34 7.34
N LEU A 336 -7.21 17.25 8.00
CA LEU A 336 -8.44 16.83 7.33
C LEU A 336 -8.95 17.94 6.42
N THR A 337 -9.01 19.17 6.93
CA THR A 337 -9.45 20.35 6.16
C THR A 337 -8.58 20.54 4.93
N LYS A 338 -7.25 20.54 5.10
CA LYS A 338 -6.30 20.62 4.00
C LYS A 338 -6.52 19.50 2.97
N PHE A 339 -6.73 18.26 3.40
CA PHE A 339 -6.96 17.16 2.49
C PHE A 339 -8.25 17.34 1.68
N ILE A 340 -9.31 17.86 2.30
CA ILE A 340 -10.59 18.14 1.63
C ILE A 340 -10.39 19.23 0.57
N ASP A 341 -9.62 20.27 0.88
CA ASP A 341 -9.29 21.35 -0.06
C ASP A 341 -8.49 20.82 -1.26
N ASP A 342 -7.42 20.05 -1.00
CA ASP A 342 -6.59 19.45 -2.05
C ASP A 342 -7.40 18.45 -2.90
N LEU A 343 -8.27 17.66 -2.29
CA LEU A 343 -9.17 16.74 -2.99
C LEU A 343 -10.17 17.50 -3.87
N SER A 344 -10.68 18.65 -3.41
CA SER A 344 -11.58 19.50 -4.19
C SER A 344 -10.88 20.05 -5.43
N ILE A 345 -9.62 20.49 -5.31
CA ILE A 345 -8.78 20.92 -6.44
C ILE A 345 -8.58 19.77 -7.44
N LEU A 346 -8.26 18.57 -6.94
CA LEU A 346 -8.09 17.38 -7.78
C LEU A 346 -9.38 17.02 -8.53
N ILE A 347 -10.53 17.09 -7.85
CA ILE A 347 -11.83 16.82 -8.47
C ILE A 347 -12.14 17.86 -9.54
N GLU A 348 -11.92 19.14 -9.28
CA GLU A 348 -12.14 20.20 -10.28
C GLU A 348 -11.26 20.00 -11.53
N TYR A 349 -10.04 19.49 -11.37
CA TYR A 349 -9.17 19.16 -12.49
C TYR A 349 -9.72 18.07 -13.45
N LEU A 350 -10.68 17.25 -13.00
CA LEU A 350 -11.36 16.29 -13.88
C LEU A 350 -12.31 16.95 -14.88
N ASN A 351 -12.85 18.13 -14.54
CA ASN A 351 -13.84 18.88 -15.33
C ASN A 351 -13.27 19.35 -16.67
#